data_AF-A0A260PAA2-F1
#
_entry.id   AF-A0A260PAA2-F1
#
_cell.length_a   1.000
_cell.length_b   1.000
_cell.length_c   1.000
_cell.angle_alpha   90.00
_cell.angle_beta   90.00
_cell.angle_gamma   90.00
#
_symmetry.space_group_name_H-M   'P 1'
#
loop_
_entity.id
_entity.type
_entity.pdbx_description
1 polymer ?
#
loop_
_entity_poly.entity_id
_entity_poly.type
_entity_poly.pdbx_seq_one_letter_code
_entity_poly.pdbx_strand_id
1 'polypeptide(L)'
;MADQSLSSVSAEHTDARRERLLAGAAVTLRELAPVLTPLGALFAAAGHELFLVGGTVRDAVLGRLGTDLDFTTDARPEEVQSLLTGWADHQWDTGIAFGTISAAKDGQTIEITTYRTDSYDQVSRNPEVQYGNSLEEDLVRRDFTVNAMAVRLGADGTQEFVDPLGGMDALLEGVLDTPSAPEVSFGDDPLRMLRAARFVSQLGFTLMPRVHRAIEDMADQIDRITAERIQVELDKLILGAHPIDGIDVMCETGLAQRIIPEVPNMKLEIDEHHQHKDVYSHSLTVLKQAIDLEDGDPDLVLRWAALLHDIGKPDTKRNEPGGGVSFHHHEVVGAKLVRKRMRALKYSKKMIEDVSHLVFLHLRFHGYGKGQWTDSAVRRYATDAGELLPKLHKLVRADSTTRNKRRAAALQATYDDLEERIARIAEQEDLARVRPDLDGNAIMELLNIPAGPDVGKAWKFLKELRLDRGPLSREDAEAALLEWWPTH
;
A
#
# COMPACT_ATOMS: atom_id res chain seq x y z
N MET A 1 -36.63 2.97 34.19
CA MET A 1 -36.49 4.44 34.11
C MET A 1 -35.04 4.90 33.93
N ALA A 2 -34.03 4.28 34.55
CA ALA A 2 -32.61 4.63 34.30
C ALA A 2 -32.08 4.18 32.92
N ASP A 3 -32.64 3.12 32.34
CA ASP A 3 -32.22 2.58 31.03
C ASP A 3 -32.74 3.42 29.84
N GLN A 4 -33.96 3.96 29.97
CA GLN A 4 -34.55 4.87 28.96
C GLN A 4 -33.85 6.23 28.91
N SER A 5 -33.32 6.72 30.04
CA SER A 5 -32.59 8.01 30.08
C SER A 5 -31.18 7.92 29.51
N LEU A 6 -30.52 6.76 29.57
CA LEU A 6 -29.21 6.55 28.95
C LEU A 6 -29.34 6.34 27.43
N SER A 7 -30.39 5.61 27.00
CA SER A 7 -30.77 5.46 25.60
C SER A 7 -31.15 6.80 24.94
N SER A 8 -31.91 7.66 25.60
CA SER A 8 -32.32 8.96 25.04
C SER A 8 -31.15 9.93 24.89
N VAL A 9 -30.24 9.97 25.86
CA VAL A 9 -29.04 10.81 25.80
C VAL A 9 -28.08 10.30 24.71
N SER A 10 -27.92 8.98 24.55
CA SER A 10 -27.13 8.40 23.46
C SER A 10 -27.70 8.75 22.08
N ALA A 11 -29.03 8.69 21.91
CA ALA A 11 -29.68 9.03 20.65
C ALA A 11 -29.52 10.52 20.29
N GLU A 12 -29.70 11.43 21.25
CA GLU A 12 -29.51 12.87 21.04
C GLU A 12 -28.07 13.23 20.64
N HIS A 13 -27.07 12.52 21.18
CA HIS A 13 -25.66 12.73 20.80
C HIS A 13 -25.36 12.20 19.39
N THR A 14 -25.98 11.09 18.98
CA THR A 14 -25.86 10.52 17.64
C THR A 14 -26.50 11.43 16.59
N ASP A 15 -27.68 11.97 16.86
CA ASP A 15 -28.38 12.91 15.97
C ASP A 15 -27.57 14.21 15.79
N ALA A 16 -27.06 14.78 16.88
CA ALA A 16 -26.19 15.96 16.80
C ALA A 16 -24.85 15.70 16.09
N ARG A 17 -24.36 14.45 16.07
CA ARG A 17 -23.17 14.06 15.30
C ARG A 17 -23.51 13.88 13.82
N ARG A 18 -24.65 13.25 13.51
CA ARG A 18 -25.18 13.11 12.15
C ARG A 18 -25.38 14.46 11.48
N GLU A 19 -26.04 15.41 12.15
CA GLU A 19 -26.24 16.76 11.62
C GLU A 19 -24.91 17.47 11.33
N ARG A 20 -23.93 17.33 12.22
CA ARG A 20 -22.59 17.90 11.99
C ARG A 20 -21.88 17.30 10.79
N LEU A 21 -21.98 15.98 10.60
CA LEU A 21 -21.39 15.30 9.45
C LEU A 21 -22.07 15.70 8.13
N LEU A 22 -23.41 15.79 8.11
CA LEU A 22 -24.15 16.27 6.94
C LEU A 22 -23.83 17.74 6.63
N ALA A 23 -23.74 18.59 7.65
CA ALA A 23 -23.32 19.98 7.48
C ALA A 23 -21.88 20.08 6.95
N GLY A 24 -20.98 19.23 7.45
CA GLY A 24 -19.61 19.09 6.95
C GLY A 24 -19.58 18.68 5.48
N ALA A 25 -20.33 17.64 5.11
CA ALA A 25 -20.48 17.21 3.72
C ALA A 25 -20.97 18.34 2.81
N ALA A 26 -21.99 19.10 3.23
CA ALA A 26 -22.50 20.24 2.47
C ALA A 26 -21.51 21.40 2.34
N VAL A 27 -20.59 21.58 3.30
CA VAL A 27 -19.48 22.53 3.17
C VAL A 27 -18.48 22.01 2.13
N THR A 28 -18.06 20.76 2.25
CA THR A 28 -17.09 20.14 1.34
C THR A 28 -17.61 20.08 -0.10
N LEU A 29 -18.87 19.70 -0.32
CA LEU A 29 -19.49 19.66 -1.65
C LEU A 29 -19.71 21.05 -2.26
N ARG A 30 -19.78 22.11 -1.44
CA ARG A 30 -19.84 23.49 -1.96
C ARG A 30 -18.54 23.91 -2.64
N GLU A 31 -17.40 23.37 -2.24
CA GLU A 31 -16.12 23.61 -2.90
C GLU A 31 -16.13 23.08 -4.34
N LEU A 32 -16.93 22.04 -4.61
CA LEU A 32 -17.14 21.48 -5.95
C LEU A 32 -18.31 22.09 -6.72
N ALA A 33 -19.02 23.07 -6.17
CA ALA A 33 -20.18 23.68 -6.84
C ALA A 33 -19.91 24.15 -8.29
N PRO A 34 -18.72 24.67 -8.65
CA PRO A 34 -18.39 25.02 -10.04
C PRO A 34 -18.47 23.84 -11.02
N VAL A 35 -18.28 22.61 -10.55
CA VAL A 35 -18.36 21.39 -11.36
C VAL A 35 -19.73 20.72 -11.21
N LEU A 36 -20.23 20.57 -9.98
CA LEU A 36 -21.47 19.84 -9.70
C LEU A 36 -22.70 20.54 -10.25
N THR A 37 -22.81 21.86 -10.12
CA THR A 37 -24.01 22.60 -10.54
C THR A 37 -24.19 22.59 -12.06
N PRO A 38 -23.17 22.91 -12.89
CA PRO A 38 -23.32 22.80 -14.34
C PRO A 38 -23.59 21.37 -14.82
N LEU A 39 -22.97 20.37 -14.17
CA LEU A 39 -23.18 18.98 -14.52
C LEU A 39 -24.61 18.50 -14.18
N GLY A 40 -25.13 18.86 -13.01
CA GLY A 40 -26.53 18.60 -12.64
C GLY A 40 -27.51 19.27 -13.60
N ALA A 41 -27.26 20.52 -13.98
CA ALA A 41 -28.07 21.24 -14.97
C ALA A 41 -28.05 20.58 -16.35
N LEU A 42 -26.89 20.09 -16.78
CA LEU A 42 -26.72 19.40 -18.06
C LEU A 42 -27.56 18.11 -18.15
N PHE A 43 -27.50 17.27 -17.11
CA PHE A 43 -28.29 16.03 -17.05
C PHE A 43 -29.78 16.29 -16.90
N ALA A 44 -30.17 17.24 -16.04
CA ALA A 44 -31.56 17.60 -15.84
C ALA A 44 -32.20 18.20 -17.12
N ALA A 45 -31.45 18.98 -17.90
CA ALA A 45 -31.92 19.52 -19.19
C ALA A 45 -32.18 18.41 -20.23
N ALA A 46 -31.50 17.28 -20.10
CA ALA A 46 -31.71 16.09 -20.92
C ALA A 46 -32.80 15.16 -20.38
N GLY A 47 -33.39 15.47 -19.20
CA GLY A 47 -34.42 14.66 -18.57
C GLY A 47 -33.89 13.48 -17.75
N HIS A 48 -32.60 13.48 -17.42
CA HIS A 48 -31.95 12.42 -16.64
C HIS A 48 -31.65 12.85 -15.22
N GLU A 49 -31.61 11.88 -14.32
CA GLU A 49 -31.16 12.06 -12.95
C GLU A 49 -29.65 11.85 -12.86
N LEU A 50 -29.00 12.57 -11.95
CA LEU A 50 -27.57 12.41 -11.68
C LEU A 50 -27.32 12.42 -10.17
N PHE A 51 -26.60 11.40 -9.72
CA PHE A 51 -26.27 11.22 -8.32
C PHE A 51 -24.77 11.10 -8.14
N LEU A 52 -24.20 11.91 -7.26
CA LEU A 52 -22.88 11.64 -6.70
C LEU A 52 -22.99 10.45 -5.75
N VAL A 53 -22.10 9.46 -5.82
CA VAL A 53 -22.24 8.18 -5.11
C VAL A 53 -20.92 7.65 -4.57
N GLY A 54 -20.97 6.56 -3.80
CA GLY A 54 -19.78 5.77 -3.51
C GLY A 54 -18.84 6.37 -2.48
N GLY A 55 -17.54 6.16 -2.71
CA GLY A 55 -16.48 6.66 -1.84
C GLY A 55 -16.48 8.18 -1.74
N THR A 56 -16.85 8.89 -2.82
CA THR A 56 -16.89 10.35 -2.84
C THR A 56 -17.90 10.91 -1.83
N VAL A 57 -19.08 10.31 -1.70
CA VAL A 57 -20.08 10.74 -0.70
C VAL A 57 -19.59 10.46 0.71
N ARG A 58 -19.07 9.26 0.97
CA ARG A 58 -18.47 8.90 2.27
C ARG A 58 -17.35 9.88 2.65
N ASP A 59 -16.46 10.17 1.72
CA ASP A 59 -15.30 11.01 1.96
C ASP A 59 -15.68 12.48 2.13
N ALA A 60 -16.72 12.96 1.42
CA ALA A 60 -17.33 14.26 1.68
C ALA A 60 -17.87 14.35 3.12
N VAL A 61 -18.59 13.31 3.58
CA VAL A 61 -19.12 13.22 4.95
C VAL A 61 -18.00 13.21 6.00
N LEU A 62 -16.85 12.60 5.68
CA LEU A 62 -15.66 12.60 6.53
C LEU A 62 -14.78 13.85 6.39
N GLY A 63 -15.12 14.78 5.50
CA GLY A 63 -14.36 16.01 5.23
C GLY A 63 -13.00 15.77 4.53
N ARG A 64 -12.90 14.72 3.71
CA ARG A 64 -11.66 14.26 3.04
C ARG A 64 -11.85 14.07 1.54
N LEU A 65 -12.36 15.08 0.85
CA LEU A 65 -12.70 14.93 -0.56
C LEU A 65 -11.46 14.79 -1.44
N GLY A 66 -11.45 13.76 -2.30
CA GLY A 66 -10.44 13.57 -3.33
C GLY A 66 -10.79 14.29 -4.63
N THR A 67 -9.97 14.06 -5.66
CA THR A 67 -10.17 14.58 -7.02
C THR A 67 -11.02 13.66 -7.92
N ASP A 68 -11.35 12.47 -7.43
CA ASP A 68 -12.10 11.47 -8.17
C ASP A 68 -13.56 11.47 -7.71
N LEU A 69 -14.47 11.80 -8.63
CA LEU A 69 -15.89 11.98 -8.39
C LEU A 69 -16.68 10.88 -9.12
N ASP A 70 -17.31 10.01 -8.34
CA ASP A 70 -18.14 8.92 -8.86
C ASP A 70 -19.60 9.36 -8.95
N PHE A 71 -20.20 9.17 -10.13
CA PHE A 71 -21.60 9.46 -10.39
C PHE A 71 -22.36 8.26 -10.94
N THR A 72 -23.66 8.26 -10.73
CA THR A 72 -24.59 7.35 -11.40
C THR A 72 -25.82 8.06 -11.94
N THR A 73 -26.42 7.49 -12.98
CA THR A 73 -27.49 8.08 -13.78
C THR A 73 -28.33 7.01 -14.46
N ASP A 74 -29.56 7.33 -14.82
CA ASP A 74 -30.43 6.52 -15.68
C ASP A 74 -30.03 6.63 -17.17
N ALA A 75 -29.26 7.65 -17.56
CA ALA A 75 -28.80 7.87 -18.92
C ALA A 75 -27.88 6.73 -19.41
N ARG A 76 -28.03 6.31 -20.67
CA ARG A 76 -27.17 5.29 -21.28
C ARG A 76 -25.77 5.84 -21.60
N PRO A 77 -24.73 4.98 -21.71
CA PRO A 77 -23.37 5.46 -21.91
C PRO A 77 -23.18 6.37 -23.13
N GLU A 78 -23.90 6.10 -24.23
CA GLU A 78 -23.88 6.94 -25.44
C GLU A 78 -24.52 8.33 -25.23
N GLU A 79 -25.57 8.40 -24.41
CA GLU A 79 -26.22 9.66 -24.01
C GLU A 79 -25.31 10.45 -23.06
N VAL A 80 -24.73 9.78 -22.05
CA VAL A 80 -23.71 10.36 -21.16
C VAL A 80 -22.56 10.93 -21.98
N GLN A 81 -22.07 10.19 -22.97
CA GLN A 81 -20.97 10.65 -23.82
C GLN A 81 -21.36 11.89 -24.63
N SER A 82 -22.57 11.92 -25.18
CA SER A 82 -23.09 13.05 -25.93
C SER A 82 -23.26 14.29 -25.05
N LEU A 83 -23.73 14.13 -23.81
CA LEU A 83 -23.89 15.22 -22.84
C LEU A 83 -22.54 15.83 -22.44
N LEU A 84 -21.54 15.00 -22.17
CA LEU A 84 -20.22 15.47 -21.75
C LEU A 84 -19.42 16.12 -22.88
N THR A 85 -19.80 15.89 -24.14
CA THR A 85 -19.15 16.47 -25.32
C THR A 85 -19.29 18.00 -25.31
N GLY A 86 -18.16 18.71 -25.23
CA GLY A 86 -18.12 20.17 -25.19
C GLY A 86 -18.28 20.78 -23.80
N TRP A 87 -18.61 19.98 -22.79
CA TRP A 87 -18.57 20.38 -21.38
C TRP A 87 -17.27 19.97 -20.70
N ALA A 88 -16.87 18.70 -20.87
CA ALA A 88 -15.64 18.14 -20.32
C ALA A 88 -14.40 18.63 -21.05
N ASP A 89 -13.28 18.74 -20.33
CA ASP A 89 -11.99 19.13 -20.91
C ASP A 89 -11.40 17.96 -21.70
N HIS A 90 -11.54 16.75 -21.16
CA HIS A 90 -11.16 15.48 -21.79
C HIS A 90 -12.17 14.37 -21.47
N GLN A 91 -12.26 13.38 -22.36
CA GLN A 91 -13.15 12.23 -22.22
C GLN A 91 -12.45 10.95 -22.67
N TRP A 92 -12.74 9.86 -21.96
CA TRP A 92 -12.24 8.51 -22.25
C TRP A 92 -13.38 7.49 -22.24
N ASP A 93 -13.33 6.54 -23.17
CA ASP A 93 -14.35 5.50 -23.38
C ASP A 93 -13.90 4.11 -22.89
N THR A 94 -12.76 4.03 -22.19
CA THR A 94 -12.18 2.78 -21.69
C THR A 94 -13.11 1.98 -20.77
N GLY A 95 -14.10 2.63 -20.15
CA GLY A 95 -15.10 2.01 -19.28
C GLY A 95 -16.45 1.69 -19.95
N ILE A 96 -16.64 2.02 -21.22
CA ILE A 96 -17.97 1.99 -21.87
C ILE A 96 -18.55 0.57 -21.93
N ALA A 97 -17.69 -0.44 -22.08
CA ALA A 97 -18.07 -1.86 -22.06
C ALA A 97 -18.68 -2.30 -20.74
N PHE A 98 -18.39 -1.57 -19.66
CA PHE A 98 -19.02 -1.77 -18.36
C PHE A 98 -20.20 -0.83 -18.16
N GLY A 99 -20.37 0.23 -18.95
CA GLY A 99 -21.40 1.24 -18.76
C GLY A 99 -20.92 2.45 -17.95
N THR A 100 -19.61 2.70 -17.94
CA THR A 100 -18.99 3.87 -17.30
C THR A 100 -18.31 4.75 -18.34
N ILE A 101 -18.52 6.06 -18.25
CA ILE A 101 -17.81 7.07 -19.06
C ILE A 101 -16.93 7.89 -18.12
N SER A 102 -15.65 8.00 -18.45
CA SER A 102 -14.69 8.81 -17.68
C SER A 102 -14.45 10.14 -18.38
N ALA A 103 -14.37 11.23 -17.61
CA ALA A 103 -14.10 12.58 -18.10
C ALA A 103 -13.23 13.35 -17.11
N ALA A 104 -12.62 14.43 -17.57
CA ALA A 104 -11.93 15.38 -16.70
C ALA A 104 -12.54 16.77 -16.84
N LYS A 105 -12.70 17.45 -15.71
CA LYS A 105 -13.15 18.84 -15.66
C LYS A 105 -12.52 19.60 -14.51
N ASP A 106 -11.87 20.74 -14.79
CA ASP A 106 -11.33 21.65 -13.78
C ASP A 106 -10.40 20.94 -12.75
N GLY A 107 -9.61 19.98 -13.24
CA GLY A 107 -8.71 19.16 -12.40
C GLY A 107 -9.38 18.02 -11.64
N GLN A 108 -10.68 17.81 -11.81
CA GLN A 108 -11.44 16.67 -11.28
C GLN A 108 -11.51 15.55 -12.31
N THR A 109 -11.36 14.31 -11.85
CA THR A 109 -11.71 13.11 -12.60
C THR A 109 -13.18 12.79 -12.31
N ILE A 110 -13.98 12.57 -13.34
CA ILE A 110 -15.41 12.31 -13.25
C ILE A 110 -15.67 10.95 -13.88
N GLU A 111 -16.24 10.03 -13.12
CA GLU A 111 -16.70 8.73 -13.63
C GLU A 111 -18.21 8.66 -13.53
N ILE A 112 -18.91 8.60 -14.65
CA ILE A 112 -20.38 8.52 -14.69
C ILE A 112 -20.78 7.11 -15.13
N THR A 113 -21.47 6.39 -14.25
CA THR A 113 -21.89 5.01 -14.48
C THR A 113 -23.41 4.91 -14.59
N THR A 114 -23.92 4.41 -15.71
CA THR A 114 -25.36 4.11 -15.84
C THR A 114 -25.80 3.12 -14.77
N TYR A 115 -27.03 3.22 -14.26
CA TYR A 115 -27.61 2.22 -13.36
C TYR A 115 -27.45 0.81 -13.92
N ARG A 116 -27.16 -0.14 -13.05
CA ARG A 116 -26.97 -1.53 -13.44
C ARG A 116 -27.71 -2.48 -12.50
N THR A 117 -28.24 -3.53 -13.11
CA THR A 117 -28.88 -4.69 -12.48
C THR A 117 -28.07 -5.97 -12.70
N ASP A 118 -26.78 -5.85 -13.05
CA ASP A 118 -25.81 -6.91 -13.37
C ASP A 118 -26.23 -8.33 -12.92
N SER A 119 -26.31 -9.25 -13.88
CA SER A 119 -26.48 -10.68 -13.59
C SER A 119 -25.10 -11.32 -13.54
N TYR A 120 -24.72 -11.82 -12.36
CA TYR A 120 -23.53 -12.64 -12.18
C TYR A 120 -23.96 -14.11 -12.27
N ASP A 121 -23.36 -14.87 -13.19
CA ASP A 121 -23.53 -16.33 -13.24
C ASP A 121 -22.80 -17.04 -12.08
N GLN A 122 -22.09 -16.27 -11.25
CA GLN A 122 -21.23 -16.69 -10.14
C GLN A 122 -20.13 -17.69 -10.57
N VAL A 123 -19.87 -17.81 -11.88
CA VAL A 123 -18.88 -18.71 -12.49
C VAL A 123 -17.89 -17.88 -13.32
N SER A 124 -18.38 -17.12 -14.29
CA SER A 124 -17.68 -16.04 -14.98
C SER A 124 -17.29 -14.91 -14.00
N ARG A 125 -16.18 -14.25 -14.33
CA ARG A 125 -15.66 -13.09 -13.59
C ARG A 125 -16.27 -11.77 -14.08
N ASN A 126 -16.79 -11.75 -15.30
CA ASN A 126 -17.40 -10.56 -15.88
C ASN A 126 -18.91 -10.65 -15.69
N PRO A 127 -19.56 -9.66 -15.06
CA PRO A 127 -21.01 -9.60 -15.07
C PRO A 127 -21.53 -9.46 -16.50
N GLU A 128 -22.68 -10.05 -16.76
CA GLU A 128 -23.50 -9.58 -17.89
C GLU A 128 -24.12 -8.26 -17.47
N VAL A 129 -23.60 -7.16 -18.04
CA VAL A 129 -24.09 -5.81 -17.73
C VAL A 129 -25.51 -5.67 -18.23
N GLN A 130 -26.44 -5.65 -17.28
CA GLN A 130 -27.82 -5.27 -17.50
C GLN A 130 -28.01 -3.90 -16.88
N TYR A 131 -28.65 -3.00 -17.61
CA TYR A 131 -28.89 -1.66 -17.13
C TYR A 131 -30.16 -1.63 -16.28
N GLY A 132 -30.04 -1.07 -15.08
CA GLY A 132 -31.14 -0.93 -14.12
C GLY A 132 -32.01 0.28 -14.41
N ASN A 133 -33.10 0.41 -13.67
CA ASN A 133 -34.05 1.52 -13.81
C ASN A 133 -34.21 2.35 -12.52
N SER A 134 -33.49 2.01 -11.45
CA SER A 134 -33.59 2.71 -10.16
C SER A 134 -32.23 2.85 -9.48
N LEU A 135 -32.09 3.93 -8.70
CA LEU A 135 -30.94 4.17 -7.85
C LEU A 135 -30.81 3.11 -6.76
N GLU A 136 -31.94 2.69 -6.17
CA GLU A 136 -31.97 1.72 -5.08
C GLU A 136 -31.35 0.38 -5.49
N GLU A 137 -31.63 -0.08 -6.71
CA GLU A 137 -30.99 -1.29 -7.28
C GLU A 137 -29.47 -1.10 -7.46
N ASP A 138 -29.00 0.08 -7.87
CA ASP A 138 -27.56 0.38 -7.96
C ASP A 138 -26.88 0.49 -6.60
N LEU A 139 -27.56 0.99 -5.57
CA LEU A 139 -26.97 1.11 -4.24
C LEU A 139 -26.85 -0.25 -3.53
N VAL A 140 -27.82 -1.14 -3.68
CA VAL A 140 -27.83 -2.48 -3.05
C VAL A 140 -26.69 -3.37 -3.55
N ARG A 141 -26.25 -3.20 -4.80
CA ARG A 141 -25.15 -3.98 -5.39
C ARG A 141 -23.77 -3.49 -4.98
N ARG A 142 -23.64 -2.37 -4.26
CA ARG A 142 -22.33 -1.84 -3.83
C ARG A 142 -21.70 -2.73 -2.78
N ASP A 143 -20.41 -2.52 -2.55
CA ASP A 143 -19.61 -3.38 -1.69
C ASP A 143 -20.02 -3.26 -0.21
N PHE A 144 -20.11 -2.04 0.31
CA PHE A 144 -20.45 -1.77 1.71
C PHE A 144 -21.48 -0.66 1.85
N THR A 145 -22.31 -0.73 2.91
CA THR A 145 -23.35 0.26 3.23
C THR A 145 -22.80 1.67 3.34
N VAL A 146 -21.61 1.84 3.92
CA VAL A 146 -20.90 3.12 4.02
C VAL A 146 -20.54 3.74 2.67
N ASN A 147 -20.56 2.96 1.59
CA ASN A 147 -20.35 3.41 0.21
C ASN A 147 -21.66 3.39 -0.61
N ALA A 148 -22.79 3.02 0.00
CA ALA A 148 -24.10 2.89 -0.63
C ALA A 148 -25.00 4.10 -0.30
N MET A 149 -24.40 5.29 -0.30
CA MET A 149 -25.07 6.58 -0.13
C MET A 149 -24.95 7.39 -1.42
N ALA A 150 -25.89 8.31 -1.62
CA ALA A 150 -25.96 9.15 -2.80
C ALA A 150 -26.30 10.61 -2.48
N VAL A 151 -25.92 11.52 -3.36
CA VAL A 151 -26.37 12.93 -3.36
C VAL A 151 -26.92 13.24 -4.74
N ARG A 152 -28.23 13.46 -4.84
CA ARG A 152 -28.91 13.88 -6.06
C ARG A 152 -28.51 15.32 -6.40
N LEU A 153 -28.17 15.56 -7.66
CA LEU A 153 -27.85 16.89 -8.16
C LEU A 153 -29.02 17.48 -8.96
N GLY A 154 -29.58 18.59 -8.49
CA GLY A 154 -30.64 19.33 -9.17
C GLY A 154 -30.12 20.35 -10.17
N ALA A 155 -31.01 20.81 -11.06
CA ALA A 155 -30.67 21.76 -12.13
C ALA A 155 -30.21 23.14 -11.63
N ASP A 156 -30.62 23.51 -10.42
CA ASP A 156 -30.29 24.77 -9.75
C ASP A 156 -29.11 24.63 -8.78
N GLY A 157 -28.45 23.47 -8.74
CA GLY A 157 -27.39 23.15 -7.80
C GLY A 157 -27.89 22.67 -6.43
N THR A 158 -29.19 22.38 -6.29
CA THR A 158 -29.70 21.69 -5.11
C THR A 158 -29.04 20.31 -4.95
N GLN A 159 -28.77 19.95 -3.70
CA GLN A 159 -28.12 18.69 -3.32
C GLN A 159 -29.02 17.98 -2.31
N GLU A 160 -29.60 16.85 -2.69
CA GLU A 160 -30.45 16.04 -1.82
C GLU A 160 -29.72 14.74 -1.44
N PHE A 161 -29.49 14.53 -0.15
CA PHE A 161 -28.82 13.33 0.36
C PHE A 161 -29.80 12.15 0.43
N VAL A 162 -29.37 11.00 -0.11
CA VAL A 162 -30.17 9.78 -0.23
C VAL A 162 -29.39 8.61 0.37
N ASP A 163 -29.94 8.02 1.44
CA ASP A 163 -29.33 6.90 2.16
C ASP A 163 -30.40 5.85 2.57
N PRO A 164 -30.89 5.04 1.62
CA PRO A 164 -31.92 4.04 1.89
C PRO A 164 -31.39 2.81 2.65
N LEU A 165 -30.06 2.67 2.79
CA LEU A 165 -29.40 1.47 3.30
C LEU A 165 -28.69 1.68 4.63
N GLY A 166 -28.81 2.87 5.23
CA GLY A 166 -28.23 3.18 6.54
C GLY A 166 -26.70 3.30 6.52
N GLY A 167 -26.12 3.76 5.41
CA GLY A 167 -24.69 4.00 5.28
C GLY A 167 -24.17 5.05 6.26
N MET A 168 -24.98 6.07 6.58
CA MET A 168 -24.63 7.09 7.55
C MET A 168 -24.55 6.53 8.98
N ASP A 169 -25.46 5.62 9.33
CA ASP A 169 -25.43 4.94 10.63
C ASP A 169 -24.20 4.05 10.77
N ALA A 170 -23.91 3.24 9.74
CA ALA A 170 -22.70 2.43 9.70
C ALA A 170 -21.42 3.28 9.81
N LEU A 171 -21.40 4.47 9.20
CA LEU A 171 -20.28 5.40 9.28
C LEU A 171 -20.14 6.04 10.68
N LEU A 172 -21.25 6.35 11.35
CA LEU A 172 -21.27 6.88 12.72
C LEU A 172 -20.79 5.85 13.75
N GLU A 173 -21.19 4.59 13.55
CA GLU A 173 -20.81 3.44 14.37
C GLU A 173 -19.39 2.95 14.09
N GLY A 174 -18.83 3.27 12.93
CA GLY A 174 -17.49 2.82 12.53
C GLY A 174 -17.47 1.34 12.15
N VAL A 175 -18.52 0.89 11.44
CA VAL A 175 -18.77 -0.51 11.13
C VAL A 175 -18.86 -0.71 9.62
N LEU A 176 -18.26 -1.79 9.13
CA LEU A 176 -18.39 -2.23 7.74
C LEU A 176 -19.41 -3.35 7.64
N ASP A 177 -20.46 -3.08 6.87
CA ASP A 177 -21.49 -4.06 6.55
C ASP A 177 -21.83 -4.04 5.05
N THR A 178 -22.38 -5.13 4.51
CA THR A 178 -22.81 -5.21 3.11
C THR A 178 -24.28 -4.80 2.94
N PRO A 179 -24.69 -4.11 1.86
CA PRO A 179 -26.09 -3.75 1.65
C PRO A 179 -27.05 -4.95 1.56
N SER A 180 -26.59 -6.04 0.97
CA SER A 180 -27.30 -7.32 0.85
C SER A 180 -26.64 -8.40 1.71
N ALA A 181 -27.10 -9.65 1.59
CA ALA A 181 -26.41 -10.79 2.22
C ALA A 181 -24.93 -10.84 1.77
N PRO A 182 -23.96 -10.96 2.69
CA PRO A 182 -22.55 -10.86 2.32
C PRO A 182 -22.14 -11.96 1.34
N GLU A 183 -22.78 -13.14 1.44
CA GLU A 183 -22.52 -14.26 0.56
C GLU A 183 -22.91 -13.98 -0.90
N VAL A 184 -23.98 -13.20 -1.10
CA VAL A 184 -24.38 -12.73 -2.44
C VAL A 184 -23.37 -11.69 -2.92
N SER A 185 -23.08 -10.67 -2.11
CA SER A 185 -22.13 -9.60 -2.46
C SER A 185 -20.74 -10.14 -2.84
N PHE A 186 -20.21 -11.09 -2.06
CA PHE A 186 -18.91 -11.71 -2.30
C PHE A 186 -18.94 -12.76 -3.41
N GLY A 187 -20.08 -13.44 -3.62
CA GLY A 187 -20.29 -14.33 -4.75
C GLY A 187 -20.24 -13.59 -6.09
N ASP A 188 -20.78 -12.36 -6.11
CA ASP A 188 -20.79 -11.49 -7.28
C ASP A 188 -19.40 -10.90 -7.58
N ASP A 189 -18.71 -10.33 -6.58
CA ASP A 189 -17.30 -9.91 -6.72
C ASP A 189 -16.46 -10.33 -5.50
N PRO A 190 -15.71 -11.44 -5.60
CA PRO A 190 -14.84 -11.93 -4.52
C PRO A 190 -13.77 -10.91 -4.08
N LEU A 191 -13.40 -9.93 -4.92
CA LEU A 191 -12.45 -8.88 -4.52
C LEU A 191 -12.99 -8.04 -3.35
N ARG A 192 -14.32 -7.98 -3.16
CA ARG A 192 -14.94 -7.24 -2.04
C ARG A 192 -14.50 -7.75 -0.67
N MET A 193 -14.15 -9.03 -0.56
CA MET A 193 -13.57 -9.57 0.68
C MET A 193 -12.23 -8.90 1.02
N LEU A 194 -11.35 -8.73 0.03
CA LEU A 194 -10.09 -8.00 0.21
C LEU A 194 -10.32 -6.50 0.41
N ARG A 195 -11.33 -5.92 -0.26
CA ARG A 195 -11.75 -4.52 -0.02
C ARG A 195 -12.25 -4.31 1.41
N ALA A 196 -12.86 -5.30 2.05
CA ALA A 196 -13.25 -5.23 3.46
C ALA A 196 -12.01 -4.97 4.33
N ALA A 197 -10.97 -5.80 4.18
CA ALA A 197 -9.70 -5.63 4.87
C ALA A 197 -9.01 -4.29 4.53
N ARG A 198 -9.08 -3.85 3.26
CA ARG A 198 -8.61 -2.52 2.86
C ARG A 198 -9.36 -1.41 3.60
N PHE A 199 -10.68 -1.46 3.69
CA PHE A 199 -11.45 -0.40 4.34
C PHE A 199 -11.28 -0.39 5.85
N VAL A 200 -11.08 -1.55 6.48
CA VAL A 200 -10.61 -1.61 7.87
C VAL A 200 -9.31 -0.83 8.00
N SER A 201 -8.35 -1.06 7.09
CA SER A 201 -7.08 -0.31 7.09
C SER A 201 -7.26 1.19 6.81
N GLN A 202 -8.12 1.59 5.89
CA GLN A 202 -8.25 3.01 5.52
C GLN A 202 -9.06 3.82 6.52
N LEU A 203 -10.09 3.22 7.12
CA LEU A 203 -11.09 3.92 7.92
C LEU A 203 -10.96 3.63 9.42
N GLY A 204 -10.27 2.55 9.82
CA GLY A 204 -10.20 2.10 11.21
C GLY A 204 -11.52 1.53 11.72
N PHE A 205 -12.35 1.01 10.81
CA PHE A 205 -13.67 0.44 11.13
C PHE A 205 -13.56 -1.04 11.48
N THR A 206 -14.59 -1.58 12.13
CA THR A 206 -14.70 -3.02 12.42
C THR A 206 -15.68 -3.72 11.47
N LEU A 207 -15.43 -4.98 11.13
CA LEU A 207 -16.39 -5.77 10.34
C LEU A 207 -17.59 -6.19 11.18
N MET A 208 -18.79 -6.16 10.59
CA MET A 208 -19.93 -6.86 11.19
C MET A 208 -19.66 -8.36 11.31
N PRO A 209 -20.13 -9.05 12.37
CA PRO A 209 -19.89 -10.50 12.53
C PRO A 209 -20.35 -11.34 11.34
N ARG A 210 -21.46 -10.96 10.69
CA ARG A 210 -21.95 -11.64 9.48
C ARG A 210 -21.00 -11.49 8.30
N VAL A 211 -20.37 -10.33 8.15
CA VAL A 211 -19.39 -10.06 7.09
C VAL A 211 -18.11 -10.83 7.37
N HIS A 212 -17.61 -10.80 8.61
CA HIS A 212 -16.42 -11.55 9.00
C HIS A 212 -16.57 -13.05 8.69
N ARG A 213 -17.67 -13.67 9.14
CA ARG A 213 -17.96 -15.09 8.88
C ARG A 213 -18.05 -15.39 7.39
N ALA A 214 -18.72 -14.54 6.61
CA ALA A 214 -18.83 -14.76 5.18
C ALA A 214 -17.47 -14.68 4.46
N ILE A 215 -16.55 -13.80 4.91
CA ILE A 215 -15.18 -13.79 4.38
C ILE A 215 -14.47 -15.12 4.71
N GLU A 216 -14.58 -15.61 5.94
CA GLU A 216 -14.01 -16.90 6.36
C GLU A 216 -14.52 -18.05 5.49
N ASP A 217 -15.84 -18.15 5.33
CA ASP A 217 -16.50 -19.25 4.63
C ASP A 217 -16.24 -19.22 3.11
N MET A 218 -15.96 -18.04 2.54
CA MET A 218 -15.81 -17.84 1.09
C MET A 218 -14.40 -17.43 0.66
N ALA A 219 -13.40 -17.49 1.55
CA ALA A 219 -12.04 -17.02 1.26
C ALA A 219 -11.45 -17.64 -0.01
N ASP A 220 -11.83 -18.86 -0.38
CA ASP A 220 -11.42 -19.55 -1.60
C ASP A 220 -11.85 -18.87 -2.90
N GLN A 221 -12.95 -18.12 -2.87
CA GLN A 221 -13.45 -17.39 -4.04
C GLN A 221 -12.45 -16.33 -4.52
N ILE A 222 -11.52 -15.87 -3.67
CA ILE A 222 -10.50 -14.90 -4.07
C ILE A 222 -9.56 -15.44 -5.16
N ASP A 223 -9.42 -16.76 -5.29
CA ASP A 223 -8.55 -17.39 -6.29
C ASP A 223 -9.06 -17.16 -7.73
N ARG A 224 -10.32 -16.75 -7.88
CA ARG A 224 -10.92 -16.32 -9.16
C ARG A 224 -10.47 -14.92 -9.59
N ILE A 225 -9.82 -14.18 -8.70
CA ILE A 225 -9.42 -12.79 -8.95
C ILE A 225 -7.98 -12.73 -9.48
N THR A 226 -7.78 -11.95 -10.54
CA THR A 226 -6.46 -11.71 -11.10
C THR A 226 -5.51 -11.07 -10.09
N ALA A 227 -4.24 -11.48 -10.14
CA ALA A 227 -3.20 -10.98 -9.26
C ALA A 227 -3.05 -9.46 -9.30
N GLU A 228 -3.25 -8.82 -10.46
CA GLU A 228 -3.17 -7.37 -10.63
C GLU A 228 -4.27 -6.62 -9.85
N ARG A 229 -5.50 -7.17 -9.78
CA ARG A 229 -6.57 -6.56 -8.97
C ARG A 229 -6.31 -6.74 -7.48
N ILE A 230 -5.80 -7.89 -7.09
CA ILE A 230 -5.37 -8.17 -5.71
C ILE A 230 -4.26 -7.19 -5.31
N GLN A 231 -3.24 -7.03 -6.17
CA GLN A 231 -2.10 -6.13 -5.96
C GLN A 231 -2.54 -4.70 -5.66
N VAL A 232 -3.46 -4.15 -6.47
CA VAL A 232 -3.97 -2.78 -6.26
C VAL A 232 -4.66 -2.62 -4.90
N GLU A 233 -5.46 -3.60 -4.50
CA GLU A 233 -6.12 -3.56 -3.18
C GLU A 233 -5.13 -3.74 -2.03
N LEU A 234 -4.10 -4.59 -2.19
CA LEU A 234 -3.03 -4.75 -1.19
C LEU A 234 -2.20 -3.48 -1.02
N ASP A 235 -1.86 -2.78 -2.10
CA ASP A 235 -1.12 -1.52 -2.03
C ASP A 235 -1.96 -0.45 -1.31
N LYS A 236 -3.25 -0.35 -1.61
CA LYS A 236 -4.15 0.56 -0.89
C LYS A 236 -4.32 0.17 0.58
N LEU A 237 -4.31 -1.14 0.90
CA LEU A 237 -4.41 -1.65 2.26
C LEU A 237 -3.16 -1.29 3.06
N ILE A 238 -1.95 -1.57 2.55
CA ILE A 238 -0.71 -1.29 3.30
C ILE A 238 -0.46 0.22 3.47
N LEU A 239 -0.95 1.06 2.55
CA LEU A 239 -0.87 2.52 2.62
C LEU A 239 -1.95 3.16 3.50
N GLY A 240 -2.93 2.40 4.01
CA GLY A 240 -3.97 2.92 4.88
C GLY A 240 -3.45 3.47 6.21
N ALA A 241 -4.34 4.08 6.99
CA ALA A 241 -4.03 4.65 8.30
C ALA A 241 -3.90 3.58 9.40
N HIS A 242 -4.54 2.44 9.20
CA HIS A 242 -4.66 1.30 10.12
C HIS A 242 -4.23 -0.03 9.44
N PRO A 243 -3.06 -0.09 8.77
CA PRO A 243 -2.69 -1.24 7.94
C PRO A 243 -2.55 -2.54 8.75
N ILE A 244 -2.21 -2.43 10.03
CA ILE A 244 -2.11 -3.56 10.95
C ILE A 244 -3.47 -4.24 11.10
N ASP A 245 -4.52 -3.47 11.40
CA ASP A 245 -5.89 -3.98 11.58
C ASP A 245 -6.40 -4.65 10.29
N GLY A 246 -6.08 -4.08 9.12
CA GLY A 246 -6.41 -4.69 7.83
C GLY A 246 -5.66 -6.00 7.56
N ILE A 247 -4.37 -6.08 7.90
CA ILE A 247 -3.57 -7.31 7.77
C ILE A 247 -4.07 -8.39 8.74
N ASP A 248 -4.45 -8.01 9.96
CA ASP A 248 -5.01 -8.93 10.95
C ASP A 248 -6.32 -9.53 10.44
N VAL A 249 -7.23 -8.72 9.90
CA VAL A 249 -8.45 -9.22 9.24
C VAL A 249 -8.13 -10.23 8.15
N MET A 250 -7.13 -9.97 7.29
CA MET A 250 -6.74 -10.94 6.26
C MET A 250 -6.25 -12.26 6.87
N CYS A 251 -5.51 -12.21 7.97
CA CYS A 251 -4.94 -13.39 8.62
C CYS A 251 -5.98 -14.19 9.41
N GLU A 252 -6.90 -13.50 10.09
CA GLU A 252 -8.00 -14.09 10.87
C GLU A 252 -9.01 -14.77 9.95
N THR A 253 -9.37 -14.13 8.84
CA THR A 253 -10.38 -14.65 7.91
C THR A 253 -9.88 -15.70 6.94
N GLY A 254 -8.59 -16.04 6.94
CA GLY A 254 -8.04 -17.03 6.00
C GLY A 254 -7.65 -16.47 4.63
N LEU A 255 -7.92 -15.19 4.33
CA LEU A 255 -7.58 -14.56 3.05
C LEU A 255 -6.06 -14.48 2.83
N ALA A 256 -5.28 -14.19 3.88
CA ALA A 256 -3.83 -14.06 3.77
C ALA A 256 -3.18 -15.37 3.33
N GLN A 257 -3.73 -16.51 3.73
CA GLN A 257 -3.23 -17.85 3.39
C GLN A 257 -3.30 -18.12 1.88
N ARG A 258 -4.19 -17.43 1.15
CA ARG A 258 -4.31 -17.55 -0.32
C ARG A 258 -3.49 -16.51 -1.05
N ILE A 259 -3.54 -15.26 -0.57
CA ILE A 259 -2.93 -14.12 -1.26
C ILE A 259 -1.43 -13.99 -0.96
N ILE A 260 -1.07 -14.05 0.32
CA ILE A 260 0.29 -13.82 0.85
C ILE A 260 0.60 -14.78 2.02
N PRO A 261 0.58 -16.10 1.80
CA PRO A 261 0.70 -17.13 2.86
C PRO A 261 1.94 -16.97 3.72
N GLU A 262 2.99 -16.35 3.20
CA GLU A 262 4.21 -16.12 3.96
C GLU A 262 3.99 -15.20 5.18
N VAL A 263 2.98 -14.32 5.17
CA VAL A 263 2.64 -13.45 6.31
C VAL A 263 2.05 -14.24 7.49
N PRO A 264 0.94 -15.00 7.34
CA PRO A 264 0.42 -15.82 8.43
C PRO A 264 1.40 -16.94 8.83
N ASN A 265 2.26 -17.42 7.94
CA ASN A 265 3.31 -18.39 8.28
C ASN A 265 4.37 -17.86 9.26
N MET A 266 4.46 -16.53 9.45
CA MET A 266 5.29 -15.94 10.51
C MET A 266 4.70 -16.13 11.92
N LYS A 267 3.44 -16.59 12.05
CA LYS A 267 2.83 -16.96 13.34
C LYS A 267 3.47 -18.26 13.83
N LEU A 268 4.61 -18.15 14.50
CA LEU A 268 5.32 -19.29 15.07
C LEU A 268 4.78 -19.62 16.47
N GLU A 269 4.55 -20.91 16.75
CA GLU A 269 4.18 -21.36 18.09
C GLU A 269 5.25 -20.95 19.11
N ILE A 270 4.78 -20.36 20.22
CA ILE A 270 5.61 -20.01 21.37
C ILE A 270 5.95 -21.31 22.10
N ASP A 271 7.24 -21.66 22.16
CA ASP A 271 7.72 -22.81 22.94
C ASP A 271 7.41 -22.61 24.44
N GLU A 272 7.20 -23.70 25.20
CA GLU A 272 6.94 -23.74 26.64
C GLU A 272 7.92 -22.85 27.46
N HIS A 273 9.12 -22.63 26.94
CA HIS A 273 10.16 -21.79 27.57
C HIS A 273 10.00 -20.27 27.31
N HIS A 274 8.97 -19.82 26.59
CA HIS A 274 8.67 -18.40 26.31
C HIS A 274 9.82 -17.59 25.68
N GLN A 275 10.75 -18.26 24.99
CA GLN A 275 11.96 -17.61 24.46
C GLN A 275 11.75 -17.00 23.06
N HIS A 276 10.60 -17.21 22.43
CA HIS A 276 10.32 -16.71 21.08
C HIS A 276 9.28 -15.60 21.11
N LYS A 277 9.63 -14.44 20.54
CA LYS A 277 8.64 -13.47 20.11
C LYS A 277 7.95 -14.05 18.87
N ASP A 278 6.63 -14.02 18.84
CA ASP A 278 5.87 -14.27 17.62
C ASP A 278 6.40 -13.35 16.50
N VAL A 279 6.92 -13.94 15.42
CA VAL A 279 7.57 -13.20 14.32
C VAL A 279 6.55 -12.34 13.61
N TYR A 280 5.31 -12.81 13.49
CA TYR A 280 4.21 -12.04 12.93
C TYR A 280 3.94 -10.75 13.73
N SER A 281 3.72 -10.87 15.04
CA SER A 281 3.53 -9.71 15.93
C SER A 281 4.73 -8.74 15.92
N HIS A 282 5.96 -9.26 15.79
CA HIS A 282 7.15 -8.44 15.62
C HIS A 282 7.09 -7.66 14.30
N SER A 283 6.84 -8.31 13.17
CA SER A 283 6.71 -7.64 11.86
C SER A 283 5.63 -6.56 11.84
N LEU A 284 4.49 -6.77 12.52
CA LEU A 284 3.47 -5.73 12.67
C LEU A 284 3.95 -4.53 13.52
N THR A 285 4.73 -4.81 14.57
CA THR A 285 5.36 -3.75 15.39
C THR A 285 6.37 -2.95 14.56
N VAL A 286 7.19 -3.62 13.75
CA VAL A 286 8.17 -2.97 12.86
C VAL A 286 7.46 -2.14 11.79
N LEU A 287 6.38 -2.67 11.20
CA LEU A 287 5.54 -1.90 10.27
C LEU A 287 5.01 -0.62 10.94
N LYS A 288 4.47 -0.72 12.16
CA LYS A 288 4.00 0.46 12.90
C LYS A 288 5.10 1.51 13.08
N GLN A 289 6.27 1.08 13.54
CA GLN A 289 7.40 1.97 13.80
C GLN A 289 7.95 2.58 12.51
N ALA A 290 7.96 1.82 11.41
CA ALA A 290 8.38 2.34 10.11
C ALA A 290 7.44 3.44 9.60
N ILE A 291 6.13 3.29 9.81
CA ILE A 291 5.12 4.32 9.51
C ILE A 291 5.37 5.58 10.36
N ASP A 292 5.64 5.42 11.65
CA ASP A 292 5.90 6.54 12.55
C ASP A 292 7.21 7.31 12.20
N LEU A 293 8.07 6.75 11.33
CA LEU A 293 9.30 7.36 10.81
C LEU A 293 9.15 7.93 9.38
N GLU A 294 7.95 7.91 8.80
CA GLU A 294 7.70 8.55 7.50
C GLU A 294 7.67 10.08 7.65
N ASP A 295 8.38 10.80 6.77
CA ASP A 295 8.50 12.28 6.84
C ASP A 295 7.49 12.98 5.90
N GLY A 296 6.58 12.24 5.29
CA GLY A 296 5.68 12.70 4.24
C GLY A 296 4.62 11.67 3.90
N ASP A 297 4.28 11.55 2.62
CA ASP A 297 3.28 10.58 2.16
C ASP A 297 3.68 9.13 2.49
N PRO A 298 2.70 8.24 2.73
CA PRO A 298 2.92 6.81 2.93
C PRO A 298 3.88 6.18 1.90
N ASP A 299 4.94 5.51 2.37
CA ASP A 299 5.99 4.94 1.51
C ASP A 299 5.74 3.44 1.29
N LEU A 300 5.24 3.11 0.10
CA LEU A 300 4.87 1.74 -0.27
C LEU A 300 6.03 0.75 -0.15
N VAL A 301 7.25 1.15 -0.55
CA VAL A 301 8.43 0.28 -0.53
C VAL A 301 8.84 0.01 0.91
N LEU A 302 8.89 1.06 1.74
CA LEU A 302 9.27 0.96 3.15
C LEU A 302 8.29 0.06 3.92
N ARG A 303 6.98 0.27 3.76
CA ARG A 303 5.96 -0.50 4.49
C ARG A 303 5.96 -1.98 4.10
N TRP A 304 6.09 -2.31 2.82
CA TRP A 304 6.25 -3.70 2.39
C TRP A 304 7.54 -4.33 2.92
N ALA A 305 8.66 -3.60 2.89
CA ALA A 305 9.92 -4.08 3.44
C ALA A 305 9.81 -4.33 4.95
N ALA A 306 9.13 -3.45 5.69
CA ALA A 306 8.90 -3.58 7.14
C ALA A 306 8.04 -4.80 7.47
N LEU A 307 6.94 -5.03 6.76
CA LEU A 307 6.10 -6.22 6.97
C LEU A 307 6.83 -7.53 6.66
N LEU A 308 7.70 -7.53 5.63
CA LEU A 308 8.30 -8.75 5.09
C LEU A 308 9.77 -8.97 5.46
N HIS A 309 10.40 -8.09 6.26
CA HIS A 309 11.83 -8.20 6.59
C HIS A 309 12.22 -9.56 7.18
N ASP A 310 11.33 -10.11 8.01
CA ASP A 310 11.52 -11.35 8.75
C ASP A 310 10.86 -12.58 8.12
N ILE A 311 10.33 -12.45 6.90
CA ILE A 311 9.56 -13.50 6.21
C ILE A 311 10.33 -14.83 6.04
N GLY A 312 11.68 -14.79 6.10
CA GLY A 312 12.54 -15.96 6.02
C GLY A 312 12.75 -16.72 7.32
N LYS A 313 12.31 -16.19 8.48
CA LYS A 313 12.52 -16.84 9.79
C LYS A 313 11.86 -18.22 9.91
N PRO A 314 10.61 -18.45 9.48
CA PRO A 314 10.00 -19.78 9.55
C PRO A 314 10.84 -20.86 8.85
N ASP A 315 11.31 -20.58 7.63
CA ASP A 315 12.10 -21.52 6.81
C ASP A 315 13.55 -21.71 7.29
N THR A 316 14.04 -20.82 8.16
CA THR A 316 15.42 -20.86 8.69
C THR A 316 15.50 -21.22 10.17
N LYS A 317 14.35 -21.50 10.81
CA LYS A 317 14.27 -21.91 12.21
C LYS A 317 15.10 -23.18 12.44
N ARG A 318 16.07 -23.11 13.35
CA ARG A 318 16.85 -24.27 13.82
C ARG A 318 16.88 -24.29 15.34
N ASN A 319 16.66 -25.47 15.92
CA ASN A 319 16.82 -25.70 17.34
C ASN A 319 18.31 -25.94 17.64
N GLU A 320 18.85 -25.20 18.60
CA GLU A 320 20.23 -25.30 19.02
C GLU A 320 20.39 -26.23 20.24
N PRO A 321 21.57 -26.86 20.40
CA PRO A 321 21.89 -27.60 21.62
C PRO A 321 21.77 -26.69 22.84
N GLY A 322 20.86 -27.03 23.77
CA GLY A 322 20.56 -26.20 24.96
C GLY A 322 19.22 -25.48 24.93
N GLY A 323 18.37 -25.75 23.93
CA GLY A 323 16.98 -25.26 23.88
C GLY A 323 16.81 -23.87 23.26
N GLY A 324 17.88 -23.29 22.72
CA GLY A 324 17.81 -22.05 21.95
C GLY A 324 17.27 -22.27 20.53
N VAL A 325 16.87 -21.19 19.86
CA VAL A 325 16.50 -21.20 18.44
C VAL A 325 17.27 -20.11 17.71
N SER A 326 17.78 -20.44 16.52
CA SER A 326 18.41 -19.49 15.61
C SER A 326 17.72 -19.41 14.26
N PHE A 327 17.96 -18.29 13.58
CA PHE A 327 17.41 -17.94 12.27
C PHE A 327 18.52 -17.42 11.36
N HIS A 328 19.60 -18.19 11.25
CA HIS A 328 20.77 -17.78 10.46
C HIS A 328 20.39 -17.62 8.98
N HIS A 329 20.85 -16.51 8.38
CA HIS A 329 20.64 -16.19 6.97
C HIS A 329 19.16 -16.01 6.54
N HIS A 330 18.27 -15.68 7.47
CA HIS A 330 16.87 -15.42 7.15
C HIS A 330 16.69 -14.20 6.24
N GLU A 331 17.61 -13.24 6.24
CA GLU A 331 17.64 -12.12 5.31
C GLU A 331 17.83 -12.58 3.85
N VAL A 332 18.63 -13.63 3.63
CA VAL A 332 18.87 -14.20 2.30
C VAL A 332 17.69 -15.01 1.82
N VAL A 333 17.13 -15.85 2.69
CA VAL A 333 15.92 -16.65 2.38
C VAL A 333 14.72 -15.72 2.20
N GLY A 334 14.55 -14.75 3.11
CA GLY A 334 13.49 -13.77 3.08
C GLY A 334 13.49 -12.95 1.80
N ALA A 335 14.65 -12.44 1.38
CA ALA A 335 14.76 -11.73 0.11
C ALA A 335 14.40 -12.61 -1.12
N LYS A 336 14.61 -13.93 -1.06
CA LYS A 336 14.15 -14.85 -2.12
C LYS A 336 12.63 -15.05 -2.09
N LEU A 337 12.05 -15.19 -0.89
CA LEU A 337 10.60 -15.32 -0.70
C LEU A 337 9.86 -14.06 -1.17
N VAL A 338 10.33 -12.87 -0.81
CA VAL A 338 9.80 -11.59 -1.30
C VAL A 338 9.78 -11.56 -2.83
N ARG A 339 10.91 -11.86 -3.49
CA ARG A 339 10.98 -11.90 -4.95
C ARG A 339 10.00 -12.88 -5.58
N LYS A 340 9.80 -14.05 -4.96
CA LYS A 340 8.85 -15.06 -5.43
C LYS A 340 7.42 -14.56 -5.30
N ARG A 341 7.04 -14.06 -4.11
CA ARG A 341 5.68 -13.61 -3.81
C ARG A 341 5.28 -12.39 -4.61
N MET A 342 6.11 -11.35 -4.63
CA MET A 342 5.80 -10.11 -5.36
C MET A 342 5.75 -10.34 -6.88
N ARG A 343 6.53 -11.29 -7.43
CA ARG A 343 6.39 -11.70 -8.84
C ARG A 343 5.05 -12.40 -9.10
N ALA A 344 4.58 -13.25 -8.19
CA ALA A 344 3.28 -13.88 -8.31
C ALA A 344 2.14 -12.84 -8.26
N LEU A 345 2.30 -11.80 -7.44
CA LEU A 345 1.41 -10.64 -7.32
C LEU A 345 1.63 -9.57 -8.42
N LYS A 346 2.43 -9.86 -9.45
CA LYS A 346 2.60 -9.02 -10.65
C LYS A 346 3.18 -7.62 -10.41
N TYR A 347 3.89 -7.42 -9.29
CA TYR A 347 4.63 -6.19 -9.05
C TYR A 347 5.70 -5.92 -10.12
N SER A 348 6.02 -4.64 -10.32
CA SER A 348 7.07 -4.21 -11.24
C SER A 348 8.44 -4.75 -10.79
N LYS A 349 9.37 -4.92 -11.76
CA LYS A 349 10.73 -5.39 -11.46
C LYS A 349 11.42 -4.50 -10.42
N LYS A 350 11.30 -3.18 -10.56
CA LYS A 350 11.86 -2.20 -9.64
C LYS A 350 11.31 -2.39 -8.22
N MET A 351 10.00 -2.52 -8.05
CA MET A 351 9.39 -2.74 -6.74
C MET A 351 9.89 -4.03 -6.08
N ILE A 352 9.97 -5.11 -6.87
CA ILE A 352 10.49 -6.41 -6.40
C ILE A 352 11.95 -6.28 -5.95
N GLU A 353 12.78 -5.62 -6.76
CA GLU A 353 14.19 -5.37 -6.45
C GLU A 353 14.33 -4.54 -5.18
N ASP A 354 13.65 -3.40 -5.09
CA ASP A 354 13.75 -2.47 -3.96
C ASP A 354 13.37 -3.14 -2.63
N VAL A 355 12.19 -3.77 -2.55
CA VAL A 355 11.71 -4.41 -1.31
C VAL A 355 12.61 -5.60 -0.94
N SER A 356 12.95 -6.46 -1.90
CA SER A 356 13.80 -7.62 -1.60
C SER A 356 15.22 -7.25 -1.23
N HIS A 357 15.72 -6.11 -1.71
CA HIS A 357 17.05 -5.60 -1.38
C HIS A 357 17.06 -4.99 0.02
N LEU A 358 16.04 -4.23 0.41
CA LEU A 358 15.87 -3.78 1.80
C LEU A 358 15.82 -4.96 2.78
N VAL A 359 15.01 -5.98 2.47
CA VAL A 359 14.93 -7.23 3.26
C VAL A 359 16.29 -7.94 3.33
N PHE A 360 17.08 -7.93 2.26
CA PHE A 360 18.42 -8.53 2.28
C PHE A 360 19.41 -7.73 3.15
N LEU A 361 19.29 -6.40 3.18
CA LEU A 361 20.23 -5.52 3.85
C LEU A 361 19.90 -5.23 5.32
N HIS A 362 18.68 -5.49 5.80
CA HIS A 362 18.20 -5.01 7.10
C HIS A 362 19.08 -5.42 8.29
N LEU A 363 19.67 -6.61 8.29
CA LEU A 363 20.57 -7.05 9.37
C LEU A 363 21.98 -6.48 9.29
N ARG A 364 22.37 -5.84 8.18
CA ARG A 364 23.77 -5.48 7.97
C ARG A 364 24.31 -4.56 9.03
N PHE A 365 23.49 -3.64 9.54
CA PHE A 365 23.86 -2.73 10.63
C PHE A 365 24.35 -3.43 11.91
N HIS A 366 23.95 -4.68 12.15
CA HIS A 366 24.35 -5.41 13.35
C HIS A 366 25.88 -5.48 13.47
N GLY A 367 26.41 -4.99 14.59
CA GLY A 367 27.85 -4.93 14.88
C GLY A 367 28.45 -3.53 14.84
N TYR A 368 27.77 -2.53 14.26
CA TYR A 368 28.26 -1.15 14.22
C TYR A 368 28.56 -0.59 15.62
N GLY A 369 27.59 -0.68 16.55
CA GLY A 369 27.71 -0.15 17.91
C GLY A 369 28.78 -0.79 18.82
N LYS A 370 29.46 -1.83 18.34
CA LYS A 370 30.62 -2.43 19.05
C LYS A 370 31.96 -1.85 18.56
N GLY A 371 31.94 -0.80 17.73
CA GLY A 371 33.14 -0.15 17.18
C GLY A 371 33.86 -0.99 16.12
N GLN A 372 33.18 -1.96 15.51
CA GLN A 372 33.79 -2.93 14.60
C GLN A 372 33.90 -2.44 13.14
N TRP A 373 33.29 -1.30 12.81
CA TRP A 373 33.17 -0.83 11.43
C TRP A 373 34.29 0.14 11.04
N THR A 374 35.03 -0.24 10.01
CA THR A 374 35.96 0.64 9.28
C THR A 374 35.21 1.58 8.35
N ASP A 375 35.88 2.64 7.86
CA ASP A 375 35.26 3.52 6.86
C ASP A 375 34.90 2.74 5.58
N SER A 376 35.70 1.74 5.20
CA SER A 376 35.34 0.80 4.13
C SER A 376 33.99 0.10 4.37
N ALA A 377 33.74 -0.40 5.58
CA ALA A 377 32.46 -1.03 5.91
C ALA A 377 31.29 -0.04 5.79
N VAL A 378 31.49 1.21 6.21
CA VAL A 378 30.49 2.28 6.06
C VAL A 378 30.23 2.59 4.59
N ARG A 379 31.28 2.72 3.76
CA ARG A 379 31.14 2.92 2.30
C ARG A 379 30.38 1.79 1.64
N ARG A 380 30.73 0.54 1.95
CA ARG A 380 30.06 -0.65 1.40
C ARG A 380 28.58 -0.68 1.80
N TYR A 381 28.26 -0.38 3.05
CA TYR A 381 26.87 -0.29 3.51
C TYR A 381 26.06 0.77 2.74
N ALA A 382 26.59 1.99 2.63
CA ALA A 382 25.93 3.09 1.91
C ALA A 382 25.82 2.79 0.41
N THR A 383 26.88 2.28 -0.21
CA THR A 383 26.92 1.96 -1.64
C THR A 383 25.99 0.81 -2.00
N ASP A 384 25.94 -0.24 -1.17
CA ASP A 384 25.05 -1.37 -1.41
C ASP A 384 23.58 -0.97 -1.30
N ALA A 385 23.24 -0.06 -0.38
CA ALA A 385 21.87 0.45 -0.26
C ALA A 385 21.51 1.45 -1.39
N GLY A 386 22.47 2.27 -1.84
CA GLY A 386 22.27 3.24 -2.92
C GLY A 386 21.09 4.19 -2.65
N GLU A 387 20.18 4.32 -3.61
CA GLU A 387 18.96 5.15 -3.48
C GLU A 387 18.01 4.69 -2.36
N LEU A 388 18.13 3.43 -1.91
CA LEU A 388 17.30 2.87 -0.85
C LEU A 388 17.84 3.18 0.55
N LEU A 389 19.01 3.81 0.66
CA LEU A 389 19.66 4.09 1.94
C LEU A 389 18.73 4.83 2.94
N PRO A 390 17.97 5.87 2.57
CA PRO A 390 17.03 6.50 3.50
C PRO A 390 15.94 5.55 4.02
N LYS A 391 15.43 4.64 3.16
CA LYS A 391 14.44 3.63 3.57
C LYS A 391 15.07 2.55 4.44
N LEU A 392 16.32 2.17 4.16
CA LEU A 392 17.06 1.22 4.98
C LEU A 392 17.30 1.79 6.39
N HIS A 393 17.60 3.09 6.51
CA HIS A 393 17.71 3.77 7.80
C HIS A 393 16.43 3.63 8.63
N LYS A 394 15.29 3.94 8.03
CA LYS A 394 13.98 3.82 8.68
C LYS A 394 13.66 2.37 9.07
N LEU A 395 13.90 1.42 8.16
CA LEU A 395 13.65 0.01 8.42
C LEU A 395 14.48 -0.51 9.60
N VAL A 396 15.78 -0.22 9.66
CA VAL A 396 16.64 -0.69 10.75
C VAL A 396 16.27 -0.02 12.08
N ARG A 397 15.92 1.27 12.06
CA ARG A 397 15.42 1.96 13.27
C ARG A 397 14.12 1.34 13.77
N ALA A 398 13.21 0.98 12.86
CA ALA A 398 11.93 0.34 13.16
C ALA A 398 12.06 -1.13 13.62
N ASP A 399 13.09 -1.85 13.20
CA ASP A 399 13.32 -3.24 13.65
C ASP A 399 13.80 -3.30 15.12
N SER A 400 14.19 -2.17 15.70
CA SER A 400 14.58 -2.07 17.10
C SER A 400 13.39 -2.10 18.08
N THR A 401 12.77 -3.27 18.27
CA THR A 401 11.57 -3.44 19.10
C THR A 401 11.83 -3.60 20.62
N THR A 402 12.97 -3.11 21.13
CA THR A 402 13.27 -3.21 22.58
C THR A 402 12.39 -2.27 23.42
N ARG A 403 11.63 -2.84 24.37
CA ARG A 403 10.84 -2.07 25.35
C ARG A 403 11.69 -1.31 26.38
N ASN A 404 12.98 -1.63 26.49
CA ASN A 404 13.90 -0.93 27.39
C ASN A 404 14.33 0.41 26.78
N LYS A 405 13.80 1.51 27.32
CA LYS A 405 14.07 2.88 26.85
C LYS A 405 15.56 3.23 26.77
N ARG A 406 16.38 2.78 27.73
CA ARG A 406 17.83 3.05 27.71
C ARG A 406 18.52 2.32 26.56
N ARG A 407 18.17 1.06 26.32
CA ARG A 407 18.70 0.28 25.19
C ARG A 407 18.23 0.84 23.84
N ALA A 408 16.96 1.25 23.76
CA ALA A 408 16.42 1.92 22.58
C ALA A 408 17.20 3.20 22.28
N ALA A 409 17.36 4.10 23.27
CA ALA A 409 18.10 5.35 23.11
C ALA A 409 19.57 5.12 22.71
N ALA A 410 20.24 4.13 23.30
CA ALA A 410 21.61 3.78 22.93
C ALA A 410 21.71 3.29 21.47
N LEU A 411 20.75 2.49 21.01
CA LEU A 411 20.72 2.04 19.62
C LEU A 411 20.43 3.17 18.64
N GLN A 412 19.50 4.07 18.98
CA GLN A 412 19.21 5.26 18.17
C GLN A 412 20.45 6.14 18.05
N ALA A 413 21.12 6.46 19.16
CA ALA A 413 22.37 7.24 19.13
C ALA A 413 23.50 6.55 18.33
N THR A 414 23.56 5.22 18.38
CA THR A 414 24.50 4.43 17.57
C THR A 414 24.18 4.54 16.07
N TYR A 415 22.90 4.63 15.73
CA TYR A 415 22.44 4.78 14.36
C TYR A 415 22.64 6.21 13.83
N ASP A 416 22.39 7.21 14.68
CA ASP A 416 22.68 8.62 14.40
C ASP A 416 24.17 8.82 14.05
N ASP A 417 25.08 8.23 14.84
CA ASP A 417 26.52 8.25 14.56
C ASP A 417 26.87 7.61 13.20
N LEU A 418 26.17 6.53 12.81
CA LEU A 418 26.37 5.93 11.48
C LEU A 418 25.91 6.88 10.37
N GLU A 419 24.75 7.52 10.50
CA GLU A 419 24.24 8.46 9.50
C GLU A 419 25.16 9.67 9.35
N GLU A 420 25.63 10.26 10.47
CA GLU A 420 26.62 11.33 10.46
C GLU A 420 27.93 10.90 9.80
N ARG A 421 28.40 9.68 10.10
CA ARG A 421 29.62 9.14 9.49
C ARG A 421 29.46 8.89 8.00
N ILE A 422 28.31 8.39 7.55
CA ILE A 422 27.99 8.25 6.12
C ILE A 422 27.97 9.63 5.46
N ALA A 423 27.29 10.61 6.03
CA ALA A 423 27.21 11.97 5.48
C ALA A 423 28.59 12.62 5.35
N ARG A 424 29.43 12.49 6.39
CA ARG A 424 30.81 12.98 6.40
C ARG A 424 31.65 12.32 5.31
N ILE A 425 31.59 10.99 5.18
CA ILE A 425 32.33 10.28 4.11
C ILE A 425 31.77 10.68 2.74
N ALA A 426 30.46 10.91 2.62
CA ALA A 426 29.84 11.28 1.35
C ALA A 426 30.26 12.67 0.88
N GLU A 427 30.35 13.63 1.81
CA GLU A 427 30.86 14.98 1.54
C GLU A 427 32.35 14.97 1.18
N GLN A 428 33.14 14.12 1.86
CA GLN A 428 34.58 14.02 1.62
C GLN A 428 34.95 13.28 0.33
N GLU A 429 34.16 12.27 -0.08
CA GLU A 429 34.57 11.31 -1.11
C GLU A 429 33.62 11.23 -2.33
N ASP A 430 32.57 12.06 -2.39
CA ASP A 430 31.47 12.02 -3.39
C ASP A 430 30.87 10.60 -3.53
N LEU A 431 30.43 10.02 -2.40
CA LEU A 431 29.88 8.66 -2.33
C LEU A 431 28.66 8.43 -3.25
N ALA A 432 27.96 9.48 -3.66
CA ALA A 432 26.83 9.37 -4.59
C ALA A 432 27.25 8.80 -5.96
N ARG A 433 28.55 8.85 -6.27
CA ARG A 433 29.15 8.26 -7.47
C ARG A 433 30.43 7.53 -7.14
N VAL A 434 30.38 6.48 -6.29
CA VAL A 434 31.50 5.52 -6.18
C VAL A 434 31.68 4.80 -7.52
N ARG A 435 32.41 5.46 -8.43
CA ARG A 435 32.96 4.93 -9.66
C ARG A 435 34.44 4.64 -9.40
N PRO A 436 35.01 3.63 -10.06
CA PRO A 436 36.46 3.50 -10.16
C PRO A 436 37.12 4.83 -10.55
N ASP A 437 38.32 5.06 -10.05
CA ASP A 437 39.14 6.22 -10.41
C ASP A 437 39.55 6.23 -11.90
N LEU A 438 39.41 5.09 -12.59
CA LEU A 438 39.62 4.92 -14.03
C LEU A 438 38.33 4.50 -14.74
N ASP A 439 38.00 5.15 -15.85
CA ASP A 439 36.88 4.74 -16.69
C ASP A 439 37.25 3.61 -17.66
N GLY A 440 36.25 3.08 -18.38
CA GLY A 440 36.46 1.95 -19.29
C GLY A 440 37.45 2.24 -20.41
N ASN A 441 37.56 3.49 -20.87
CA ASN A 441 38.51 3.88 -21.90
C ASN A 441 39.94 3.90 -21.36
N ALA A 442 40.14 4.49 -20.18
CA ALA A 442 41.43 4.48 -19.50
C ALA A 442 41.92 3.05 -19.20
N ILE A 443 41.01 2.14 -18.81
CA ILE A 443 41.33 0.73 -18.60
C ILE A 443 41.78 0.06 -19.90
N MET A 444 41.05 0.29 -21.01
CA MET A 444 41.40 -0.27 -22.32
C MET A 444 42.76 0.22 -22.81
N GLU A 445 43.03 1.52 -22.66
CA GLU A 445 44.30 2.13 -23.02
C GLU A 445 45.46 1.59 -22.17
N LEU A 446 45.28 1.52 -20.85
CA LEU A 446 46.33 1.11 -19.92
C LEU A 446 46.71 -0.38 -20.06
N LEU A 447 45.71 -1.24 -20.23
CA LEU A 447 45.92 -2.69 -20.35
C LEU A 447 46.11 -3.16 -21.80
N ASN A 448 45.92 -2.26 -22.78
CA ASN A 448 45.95 -2.55 -24.21
C ASN A 448 45.00 -3.70 -24.59
N ILE A 449 43.77 -3.65 -24.08
CA ILE A 449 42.72 -4.66 -24.33
C ILE A 449 41.52 -4.05 -25.08
N PRO A 450 40.84 -4.81 -25.94
CA PRO A 450 39.63 -4.34 -26.60
C PRO A 450 38.44 -4.27 -25.63
N ALA A 451 37.39 -3.55 -26.02
CA ALA A 451 36.12 -3.54 -25.30
C ALA A 451 35.57 -4.98 -25.15
N GLY A 452 35.27 -5.38 -23.92
CA GLY A 452 34.80 -6.72 -23.64
C GLY A 452 34.64 -7.04 -22.15
N PRO A 453 34.29 -8.29 -21.80
CA PRO A 453 34.06 -8.73 -20.42
C PRO A 453 35.23 -8.45 -19.47
N ASP A 454 36.45 -8.47 -19.99
CA ASP A 454 37.68 -8.25 -19.23
C ASP A 454 37.84 -6.81 -18.74
N VAL A 455 37.41 -5.81 -19.53
CA VAL A 455 37.31 -4.41 -19.07
C VAL A 455 36.34 -4.32 -17.89
N GLY A 456 35.24 -5.07 -17.93
CA GLY A 456 34.27 -5.16 -16.83
C GLY A 456 34.85 -5.77 -15.55
N LYS A 457 35.72 -6.79 -15.66
CA LYS A 457 36.42 -7.38 -14.51
C LYS A 457 37.40 -6.40 -13.88
N ALA A 458 38.22 -5.73 -14.68
CA ALA A 458 39.14 -4.67 -14.26
C ALA A 458 38.40 -3.51 -13.58
N TRP A 459 37.30 -3.07 -14.18
CA TRP A 459 36.44 -2.03 -13.61
C TRP A 459 35.86 -2.46 -12.25
N LYS A 460 35.42 -3.73 -12.12
CA LYS A 460 34.91 -4.28 -10.86
C LYS A 460 36.00 -4.35 -9.79
N PHE A 461 37.21 -4.77 -10.14
CA PHE A 461 38.37 -4.76 -9.22
C PHE A 461 38.64 -3.35 -8.70
N LEU A 462 38.73 -2.35 -9.58
CA LEU A 462 38.96 -0.96 -9.18
C LEU A 462 37.81 -0.40 -8.32
N LYS A 463 36.58 -0.84 -8.57
CA LYS A 463 35.43 -0.47 -7.73
C LYS A 463 35.57 -1.04 -6.32
N GLU A 464 35.94 -2.31 -6.19
CA GLU A 464 36.20 -2.92 -4.88
C GLU A 464 37.36 -2.21 -4.16
N LEU A 465 38.43 -1.88 -4.89
CA LEU A 465 39.57 -1.14 -4.35
C LEU A 465 39.18 0.25 -3.83
N ARG A 466 38.34 0.98 -4.58
CA ARG A 466 37.77 2.28 -4.19
C ARG A 466 36.91 2.15 -2.92
N LEU A 467 36.12 1.08 -2.80
CA LEU A 467 35.33 0.81 -1.59
C LEU A 467 36.21 0.51 -0.37
N ASP A 468 37.34 -0.18 -0.57
CA ASP A 468 38.29 -0.51 0.49
C ASP A 468 39.10 0.69 0.95
N ARG A 469 39.77 1.36 0.02
CA ARG A 469 40.77 2.38 0.35
C ARG A 469 40.22 3.80 0.33
N GLY A 470 39.03 4.01 -0.22
CA GLY A 470 38.53 5.34 -0.52
C GLY A 470 39.15 5.88 -1.82
N PRO A 471 39.06 7.19 -2.07
CA PRO A 471 39.62 7.83 -3.26
C PRO A 471 41.11 7.59 -3.42
N LEU A 472 41.52 7.16 -4.62
CA LEU A 472 42.92 7.05 -5.00
C LEU A 472 43.28 8.13 -6.03
N SER A 473 44.56 8.48 -6.07
CA SER A 473 45.07 9.23 -7.20
C SER A 473 44.98 8.38 -8.47
N ARG A 474 44.91 9.02 -9.64
CA ARG A 474 44.91 8.29 -10.92
C ARG A 474 46.12 7.35 -11.02
N GLU A 475 47.30 7.83 -10.65
CA GLU A 475 48.55 7.05 -10.69
C GLU A 475 48.49 5.81 -9.80
N ASP A 476 47.96 5.94 -8.58
CA ASP A 476 47.82 4.80 -7.64
C ASP A 476 46.81 3.77 -8.15
N ALA A 477 45.72 4.21 -8.78
CA ALA A 477 44.73 3.32 -9.39
C ALA A 477 45.29 2.59 -10.62
N GLU A 478 46.07 3.27 -11.46
CA GLU A 478 46.76 2.66 -12.61
C GLU A 478 47.78 1.62 -12.14
N ALA A 479 48.58 1.94 -11.11
CA ALA A 479 49.56 1.03 -10.53
C ALA A 479 48.90 -0.23 -9.95
N ALA A 480 47.83 -0.06 -9.18
CA ALA A 480 47.09 -1.19 -8.59
C ALA A 480 46.44 -2.07 -9.68
N LEU A 481 45.94 -1.47 -10.77
CA LEU A 481 45.38 -2.25 -11.88
C LEU A 481 46.44 -3.07 -12.61
N LEU A 482 47.61 -2.48 -12.87
CA LEU A 482 48.73 -3.17 -13.51
C LEU A 482 49.31 -4.29 -12.63
N GLU A 483 49.25 -4.16 -11.31
CA GLU A 483 49.65 -5.22 -10.38
C GLU A 483 48.64 -6.38 -10.37
N TRP A 484 47.34 -6.08 -10.38
CA TRP A 484 46.28 -7.08 -10.34
C TRP A 484 46.12 -7.86 -11.66
N TRP A 485 46.20 -7.16 -12.79
CA TRP A 485 45.87 -7.71 -14.11
C TRP A 485 46.63 -9.00 -14.50
N PRO A 486 47.94 -9.15 -14.30
CA PRO A 486 48.68 -10.37 -14.68
C PRO A 486 48.27 -11.63 -13.93
N THR A 487 47.49 -11.50 -12.85
CA THR A 487 47.10 -12.61 -11.97
C THR A 487 45.70 -13.17 -12.24
N HIS A 488 44.97 -12.61 -13.21
CA HIS A 488 43.56 -12.90 -13.53
C HIS A 488 43.32 -12.93 -15.04
#